data_AF-A0A0F9STT7-F1
#
_entry.id   AF-A0A0F9STT7-F1
#
_cell.length_a   1.000
_cell.length_b   1.000
_cell.length_c   1.000
_cell.angle_alpha   90.00
_cell.angle_beta   90.00
_cell.angle_gamma   90.00
#
_symmetry.space_group_name_H-M   'P 1'
#
loop_
_entity.id
_entity.type
_entity.pdbx_description
1 polymer ?
#
loop_
_entity_poly.entity_id
_entity_poly.type
_entity_poly.pdbx_seq_one_letter_code
_entity_poly.pdbx_strand_id
1 'polypeptide(L)' 'MKIKQGDTTKLWLSAKNTYGWAHRPGAVWPCSTLSGHRLFVEFAQNGDLVDFAVDGVTRDIPADEFNAMTS' A
#
# COMPACT_ATOMS: atom_id res chain seq x y z
N MET A 1 -10.26 28.33 2.30
CA MET A 1 -9.97 27.35 3.37
C MET A 1 -8.64 26.69 3.03
N LYS A 2 -7.53 27.08 3.67
CA LYS A 2 -6.21 26.49 3.41
C LYS A 2 -6.12 25.20 4.23
N ILE A 3 -6.14 24.05 3.57
CA ILE A 3 -5.87 22.77 4.23
C ILE A 3 -4.41 22.85 4.68
N LYS A 4 -4.15 22.80 5.99
CA LYS A 4 -2.80 22.58 6.49
C LYS A 4 -2.38 21.23 5.95
N GLN A 5 -1.42 21.21 5.04
CA GLN A 5 -0.79 19.99 4.58
C GLN A 5 -0.03 19.43 5.78
N GLY A 6 -0.70 18.59 6.57
CA GLY A 6 -0.05 17.85 7.65
C GLY A 6 1.00 16.93 7.03
N ASP A 7 2.12 16.72 7.72
CA ASP A 7 3.18 15.87 7.18
C ASP A 7 2.62 14.47 6.87
N THR A 8 2.77 14.04 5.62
CA THR A 8 2.39 12.70 5.18
C THR A 8 3.63 11.85 4.95
N THR A 9 3.51 10.56 5.25
CA THR A 9 4.56 9.57 4.96
C THR A 9 4.21 8.86 3.66
N LYS A 10 5.17 8.84 2.73
CA LYS A 10 5.01 8.23 1.41
C LYS A 10 5.85 6.97 1.31
N LEU A 11 5.22 5.86 0.96
CA LEU A 11 5.86 4.57 0.75
C LEU A 11 5.77 4.16 -0.72
N TRP A 12 6.90 3.75 -1.28
CA TRP A 12 7.00 3.22 -2.64
C TRP A 12 7.57 1.81 -2.62
N LEU A 13 6.78 0.85 -3.07
CA LEU A 13 7.21 -0.55 -3.20
C LEU A 13 7.31 -0.93 -4.68
N SER A 14 8.44 -1.53 -5.04
CA SER A 14 8.61 -2.10 -6.37
C SER A 14 7.81 -3.40 -6.51
N ALA A 15 7.52 -3.78 -7.76
CA ALA A 15 6.96 -5.09 -8.12
C ALA A 15 7.72 -6.27 -7.51
N LYS A 16 9.05 -6.15 -7.40
CA LYS A 16 9.89 -7.19 -6.77
C LYS A 16 9.67 -7.25 -5.26
N ASN A 17 9.48 -6.10 -4.61
CA ASN A 17 9.23 -6.04 -3.17
C ASN A 17 7.88 -6.66 -2.81
N THR A 18 6.83 -6.30 -3.56
CA THR A 18 5.48 -6.85 -3.37
C THR A 18 5.45 -8.35 -3.66
N TYR A 19 6.10 -8.81 -4.73
CA TYR A 19 6.27 -10.25 -5.00
C TYR A 19 7.00 -10.98 -3.87
N GLY A 20 8.14 -10.45 -3.43
CA GLY A 20 8.97 -11.09 -2.41
C GLY A 20 8.26 -11.24 -1.07
N TRP A 21 7.44 -10.26 -0.70
CA TRP A 21 6.65 -10.31 0.52
C TRP A 21 5.44 -11.24 0.37
N ALA A 22 4.75 -11.22 -0.78
CA ALA A 22 3.62 -12.11 -1.06
C ALA A 22 4.03 -13.60 -1.04
N HIS A 23 5.28 -13.91 -1.39
CA HIS A 23 5.80 -15.29 -1.43
C HIS A 23 6.72 -15.64 -0.24
N ARG A 24 6.83 -14.79 0.80
CA ARG A 24 7.70 -15.09 1.94
C ARG A 24 7.10 -16.23 2.78
N PRO A 25 7.91 -17.20 3.25
CA PRO A 25 7.41 -18.29 4.08
C PRO A 25 6.71 -17.79 5.36
N GLY A 26 5.52 -18.31 5.63
CA GLY A 26 4.76 -18.00 6.85
C GLY A 26 4.01 -16.67 6.85
N ALA A 27 4.03 -15.91 5.75
CA ALA A 27 3.17 -14.74 5.62
C ALA A 27 1.80 -15.13 5.06
N VAL A 28 0.75 -14.69 5.73
CA VAL A 28 -0.62 -14.69 5.22
C VAL A 28 -0.86 -13.30 4.66
N TRP A 29 -0.27 -12.99 3.51
CA TRP A 29 -0.73 -11.82 2.77
C TRP A 29 -1.80 -12.27 1.78
N PRO A 30 -3.06 -11.82 1.89
CA PRO A 30 -4.05 -12.05 0.83
C PRO A 30 -3.70 -11.40 -0.53
N CYS A 31 -2.58 -10.67 -0.64
CA CYS A 31 -2.08 -9.91 -1.80
C CYS A 31 -1.72 -10.69 -3.07
N SER A 32 -2.56 -11.63 -3.50
CA SER A 32 -2.48 -12.16 -4.87
C SER A 32 -2.64 -11.04 -5.91
N THR A 33 -3.42 -10.00 -5.61
CA THR A 33 -3.71 -8.90 -6.55
C THR A 33 -2.57 -7.87 -6.63
N LEU A 34 -1.85 -7.62 -5.53
CA LEU A 34 -0.68 -6.73 -5.50
C LEU A 34 0.66 -7.43 -5.78
N SER A 35 0.69 -8.76 -5.79
CA SER A 35 1.90 -9.54 -6.06
C SER A 35 2.47 -9.22 -7.44
N GLY A 36 3.71 -8.74 -7.49
CA GLY A 36 4.36 -8.38 -8.75
C GLY A 36 3.94 -7.01 -9.31
N HIS A 37 3.17 -6.23 -8.57
CA HIS A 37 2.76 -4.87 -8.96
C HIS A 37 3.50 -3.80 -8.15
N ARG A 38 3.72 -2.62 -8.73
CA ARG A 38 4.26 -1.47 -7.99
C ARG A 38 3.17 -0.87 -7.12
N LEU A 39 3.52 -0.46 -5.92
CA LEU A 39 2.57 0.15 -5.00
C LEU A 39 3.11 1.50 -4.50
N PHE A 40 2.23 2.49 -4.51
CA PHE A 40 2.37 3.75 -3.80
C PHE A 40 1.30 3.81 -2.71
N VAL A 41 1.70 4.23 -1.51
CA VAL A 41 0.77 4.51 -0.41
C VAL A 41 1.21 5.78 0.32
N GLU A 42 0.25 6.62 0.66
CA GLU A 42 0.43 7.83 1.47
C GLU A 42 -0.38 7.71 2.75
N PHE A 43 0.30 7.87 3.88
CA PHE A 43 -0.31 7.87 5.21
C PHE A 43 -0.23 9.26 5.85
N ALA A 44 -1.30 9.68 6.50
CA ALA A 44 -1.27 10.83 7.38
C ALA A 44 -0.54 10.48 8.69
N GLN A 45 -0.09 11.50 9.43
CA GLN A 45 0.59 11.33 10.72
C GLN A 45 -0.20 10.52 11.75
N ASN A 46 -1.54 10.52 11.67
CA ASN A 46 -2.41 9.73 12.53
C ASN A 46 -2.51 8.26 12.12
N GLY A 47 -1.84 7.85 11.04
CA GLY A 47 -1.87 6.50 10.48
C GLY A 47 -2.98 6.29 9.45
N ASP A 48 -3.83 7.28 9.18
CA ASP A 48 -4.90 7.14 8.19
C ASP A 48 -4.33 7.05 6.78
N LEU A 49 -4.92 6.17 5.97
CA LEU A 49 -4.66 6.12 4.53
C LEU A 49 -5.18 7.40 3.87
N VAL A 50 -4.30 8.13 3.20
CA VAL A 50 -4.62 9.35 2.45
C VAL A 50 -4.78 9.06 0.97
N ASP A 51 -3.85 8.31 0.39
CA ASP A 51 -3.83 7.98 -1.03
C ASP A 51 -3.12 6.64 -1.29
N PHE A 52 -3.47 5.99 -2.40
CA PHE A 52 -2.76 4.82 -2.88
C PHE A 52 -2.87 4.67 -4.40
N ALA A 53 -1.85 4.07 -5.01
CA ALA A 53 -1.87 3.73 -6.42
C ALA A 53 -1.12 2.43 -6.70
N VAL A 54 -1.65 1.63 -7.62
CA VAL A 54 -1.04 0.39 -8.09
C VAL A 54 -0.60 0.57 -9.53
N ASP A 55 0.67 0.37 -9.81
CA ASP A 55 1.29 0.66 -11.11
C ASP A 55 1.04 2.08 -11.64
N GLY A 56 0.79 3.03 -10.73
CA GLY A 56 0.51 4.43 -11.04
C GLY A 56 -0.96 4.72 -11.37
N VAL A 57 -1.88 3.76 -11.17
CA VAL A 57 -3.32 3.97 -11.31
C VAL A 57 -4.05 3.60 -10.02
N THR A 58 -5.10 4.35 -9.68
CA THR A 58 -6.02 3.95 -8.61
C THR A 58 -6.82 2.74 -9.10
N ARG A 59 -6.82 1.66 -8.33
CA ARG A 59 -7.59 0.44 -8.60
C ARG A 59 -8.33 0.04 -7.34
N ASP A 60 -9.49 -0.58 -7.52
CA ASP A 60 -10.15 -1.25 -6.40
C ASP A 60 -9.30 -2.42 -5.93
N ILE A 61 -8.87 -2.37 -4.68
CA ILE A 61 -8.15 -3.45 -4.01
C ILE A 61 -9.07 -3.99 -2.92
N PRO A 62 -9.17 -5.32 -2.77
CA PRO A 62 -9.88 -5.93 -1.66
C PRO A 62 -9.38 -5.41 -0.29
N ALA A 63 -10.30 -5.10 0.62
CA ALA A 63 -9.96 -4.48 1.92
C ALA A 63 -9.04 -5.35 2.81
N ASP A 64 -9.09 -6.67 2.64
CA ASP A 64 -8.21 -7.63 3.29
C ASP A 64 -6.75 -7.53 2.82
N GLU A 65 -6.50 -7.12 1.58
CA GLU A 65 -5.15 -6.88 1.05
C GLU A 65 -4.51 -5.63 1.66
N PHE A 66 -5.30 -4.57 1.86
CA PHE A 66 -4.82 -3.31 2.42
C PHE A 66 -4.48 -3.44 3.91
N ASN A 67 -5.32 -4.12 4.70
CA ASN A 67 -5.12 -4.30 6.14
C ASN A 67 -3.82 -5.06 6.48
N ALA A 68 -3.34 -5.93 5.60
CA ALA A 68 -2.11 -6.67 5.82
C ALA A 68 -0.82 -5.85 5.62
N MET A 69 -0.91 -4.61 5.10
CA MET A 69 0.24 -3.67 5.03
C MET A 69 0.37 -2.75 6.23
N THR A 70 -0.75 -2.47 6.90
CA THR A 70 -0.83 -1.45 7.95
C THR A 70 -0.84 -2.04 9.36
N SER A 71 -0.89 -3.38 9.48
CA SER A 71 -0.88 -4.10 10.76
C SER A 71 0.50 -4.58 11.19
#